data_AF-A0A547QB12-F1
#
_entry.id   AF-A0A547QB12-F1
#
_cell.length_a   1.000
_cell.length_b   1.000
_cell.length_c   1.000
_cell.angle_alpha   90.00
_cell.angle_beta   90.00
_cell.angle_gamma   90.00
#
_symmetry.space_group_name_H-M   'P 1'
#
loop_
_entity.id
_entity.type
_entity.pdbx_description
1 polymer ?
#
loop_
_entity_poly.entity_id
_entity_poly.type
_entity_poly.pdbx_seq_one_letter_code
_entity_poly.pdbx_strand_id
1 'polypeptide(L)'
;MPKNVIVWAYCSVIFKGVHFMPDGSVPPDEPHKPASNAMGPSDPSTEALREEAAPCRPRLGERDTRGAEIREVHWCLPEFMVYRCDDGVFACFSDDPETARTQLKSYLSLGVSLAEIEHLRGLWDDGLDFRWWNPFSWKQPVSKRRKQISELAHNREVARCIAQALIGDVAESKAGLSALRERWAAQNRNWMRVVHLMVNILLVLFVVIFCLTLVRSNYVSAFGFNAKEMTLASMMGAVGALFSTTVGLRNMAVDPSVRMIVHFVYALQRIMVGVLGAMVLYIGLRAGVLFELMAPGLQEAEPIGPSQDFERYWLAFASILAGFSERLVPNMLSSRSAEVDQADSGPKSDTTA
;
A
#
# COMPACT_ATOMS: atom_id res chain seq x y z
N MET A 1 26.45 -27.82 11.28
CA MET A 1 25.88 -26.47 11.04
C MET A 1 24.36 -26.55 11.13
N PRO A 2 23.70 -25.67 11.92
CA PRO A 2 22.26 -25.73 12.09
C PRO A 2 21.57 -25.31 10.79
N LYS A 3 20.77 -26.21 10.22
CA LYS A 3 20.04 -26.05 8.94
C LYS A 3 19.04 -24.89 8.92
N ASN A 4 18.81 -24.25 10.07
CA ASN A 4 17.84 -23.17 10.24
C ASN A 4 18.41 -21.78 9.90
N VAL A 5 19.73 -21.63 9.75
CA VAL A 5 20.37 -20.32 9.49
C VAL A 5 20.25 -19.91 8.02
N ILE A 6 20.18 -20.86 7.08
CA ILE A 6 20.20 -20.57 5.64
C ILE A 6 18.85 -20.00 5.17
N VAL A 7 17.72 -20.51 5.69
CA VAL A 7 16.38 -19.97 5.35
C VAL A 7 16.22 -18.52 5.81
N TRP A 8 16.87 -18.14 6.92
CA TRP A 8 16.84 -16.77 7.45
C TRP A 8 17.69 -15.76 6.68
N ALA A 9 18.79 -16.21 6.05
CA ALA A 9 19.66 -15.34 5.26
C ALA A 9 18.97 -14.83 3.97
N TYR A 10 18.13 -15.65 3.34
CA TYR A 10 17.43 -15.29 2.10
C TYR A 10 16.33 -14.25 2.31
N CYS A 11 15.64 -14.24 3.46
CA CYS A 11 14.67 -13.20 3.78
C CYS A 11 15.31 -11.81 3.96
N SER A 12 16.57 -11.72 4.43
CA SER A 12 17.22 -10.42 4.70
C SER A 12 17.67 -9.68 3.43
N VAL A 13 17.98 -10.41 2.35
CA VAL A 13 18.48 -9.83 1.09
C VAL A 13 17.36 -9.18 0.27
N ILE A 14 16.15 -9.73 0.28
CA ILE A 14 15.00 -9.18 -0.45
C ILE A 14 14.56 -7.81 0.13
N PHE A 15 14.75 -7.58 1.44
CA PHE A 15 14.29 -6.36 2.10
C PHE A 15 15.23 -5.15 1.98
N LYS A 16 16.51 -5.33 1.63
CA LYS A 16 17.44 -4.19 1.46
C LYS A 16 17.31 -3.47 0.12
N GLY A 17 16.62 -4.05 -0.86
CA GLY A 17 16.57 -3.55 -2.24
C GLY A 17 15.33 -2.72 -2.61
N VAL A 18 14.28 -2.70 -1.80
CA VAL A 18 13.06 -1.93 -2.11
C VAL A 18 13.24 -0.47 -1.66
N HIS A 19 14.10 0.24 -2.36
CA HIS A 19 14.11 1.70 -2.34
C HIS A 19 12.84 2.17 -3.07
N PHE A 20 11.82 2.52 -2.29
CA PHE A 20 10.65 3.24 -2.78
C PHE A 20 11.15 4.52 -3.48
N MET A 21 11.10 4.55 -4.81
CA MET A 21 11.28 5.80 -5.54
C MET A 21 10.05 6.67 -5.24
N PRO A 22 10.21 7.88 -4.67
CA PRO A 22 9.11 8.83 -4.57
C PRO A 22 8.65 9.14 -6.01
N ASP A 23 7.35 8.99 -6.27
CA ASP A 23 6.74 9.41 -7.53
C ASP A 23 7.16 10.87 -7.81
N GLY A 24 7.82 11.05 -8.95
CA GLY A 24 8.19 12.36 -9.45
C GLY A 24 6.95 13.14 -9.88
N SER A 25 6.69 14.26 -9.22
CA SER A 25 6.22 15.54 -9.80
C SER A 25 5.57 16.45 -8.75
N VAL A 26 6.28 16.69 -7.67
CA VAL A 26 6.47 18.09 -7.26
C VAL A 26 7.98 18.24 -7.33
N PRO A 27 8.56 19.16 -8.14
CA PRO A 27 9.95 19.52 -7.91
C PRO A 27 10.04 19.79 -6.40
N PRO A 28 11.09 19.33 -5.69
CA PRO A 28 11.31 19.95 -4.40
C PRO A 28 11.30 21.44 -4.72
N ASP A 29 10.33 22.19 -4.18
CA ASP A 29 10.57 23.59 -3.95
C ASP A 29 11.98 23.54 -3.39
N GLU A 30 12.93 24.11 -4.15
CA GLU A 30 14.26 24.35 -3.63
C GLU A 30 13.99 24.77 -2.20
N PRO A 31 14.63 24.17 -1.18
CA PRO A 31 14.50 24.73 0.15
C PRO A 31 14.81 26.19 -0.09
N HIS A 32 13.79 27.04 -0.05
CA HIS A 32 13.94 28.45 0.10
C HIS A 32 14.70 28.42 1.40
N LYS A 33 16.03 28.46 1.25
CA LYS A 33 16.98 28.76 2.28
C LYS A 33 16.32 30.02 2.78
N PRO A 34 15.54 29.96 3.90
CA PRO A 34 14.78 31.11 4.31
C PRO A 34 15.86 32.14 4.35
N ALA A 35 15.68 33.20 3.52
CA ALA A 35 16.74 34.16 3.28
C ALA A 35 17.31 34.37 4.66
N SER A 36 18.58 33.97 4.82
CA SER A 36 19.32 34.24 6.02
C SER A 36 19.53 35.74 5.91
N ASN A 37 18.44 36.50 6.08
CA ASN A 37 18.37 37.60 6.98
C ASN A 37 19.12 37.06 8.18
N ALA A 38 20.42 37.37 8.21
CA ALA A 38 21.11 37.59 9.45
C ALA A 38 20.13 38.42 10.26
N MET A 39 19.36 37.71 11.09
CA MET A 39 18.54 38.29 12.12
C MET A 39 19.61 38.93 12.99
N GLY A 40 19.87 40.21 12.72
CA GLY A 40 20.60 41.05 13.64
C GLY A 40 20.03 40.79 15.04
N PRO A 41 20.86 40.86 16.09
CA PRO A 41 20.47 40.52 17.45
C PRO A 41 19.06 41.03 17.69
N SER A 42 18.14 40.09 17.91
CA SER A 42 16.73 40.37 18.10
C SER A 42 16.65 41.46 19.15
N ASP A 43 16.21 42.63 18.74
CA ASP A 43 16.08 43.79 19.60
C ASP A 43 15.21 43.35 20.79
N PRO A 44 15.74 43.34 22.04
CA PRO A 44 15.02 42.79 23.20
C PRO A 44 13.69 43.52 23.45
N SER A 45 13.52 44.70 22.85
CA SER A 45 12.26 45.45 22.78
C SER A 45 11.14 44.75 21.98
N THR A 46 11.48 43.93 20.98
CA THR A 46 10.50 43.17 20.17
C THR A 46 10.05 41.88 20.84
N GLU A 47 10.92 41.26 21.66
CA GLU A 47 10.51 40.16 22.54
C GLU A 47 9.67 40.66 23.72
N ALA A 48 10.01 41.81 24.31
CA ALA A 48 9.23 42.42 25.39
C ALA A 48 7.84 42.88 24.93
N LEU A 49 7.70 43.45 23.73
CA LEU A 49 6.38 43.80 23.14
C LEU A 49 5.56 42.57 22.70
N ARG A 50 6.18 41.39 22.60
CA ARG A 50 5.45 40.11 22.43
C ARG A 50 4.96 39.52 23.75
N GLU A 51 5.51 39.96 24.87
CA GLU A 51 5.21 39.41 26.20
C GLU A 51 4.08 40.16 26.93
N GLU A 52 3.81 41.42 26.56
CA GLU A 52 2.63 42.14 27.04
C GLU A 52 1.39 41.85 26.17
N ALA A 53 0.40 41.20 26.79
CA ALA A 53 -1.02 41.17 26.40
C ALA A 53 -1.48 40.16 25.33
N ALA A 54 -1.38 38.87 25.65
CA ALA A 54 -2.49 37.95 25.36
C ALA A 54 -2.67 36.99 26.56
N PRO A 55 -3.68 37.20 27.42
CA PRO A 55 -3.96 36.26 28.50
C PRO A 55 -4.22 34.85 27.92
N CYS A 56 -3.82 33.82 28.66
CA CYS A 56 -4.18 32.42 28.41
C CYS A 56 -3.67 31.72 27.12
N ARG A 57 -2.49 32.07 26.59
CA ARG A 57 -1.83 31.20 25.59
C ARG A 57 -0.92 30.15 26.24
N PRO A 58 -1.21 28.85 26.08
CA PRO A 58 -0.36 27.83 26.65
C PRO A 58 0.99 27.75 25.92
N ARG A 59 2.06 27.57 26.69
CA ARG A 59 3.45 27.54 26.20
C ARG A 59 3.82 26.14 25.72
N LEU A 60 4.90 26.05 24.94
CA LEU A 60 5.47 24.77 24.52
C LEU A 60 5.81 23.91 25.76
N GLY A 61 5.35 22.65 25.79
CA GLY A 61 5.51 21.74 26.92
C GLY A 61 4.49 21.90 28.04
N GLU A 62 3.63 22.93 27.99
CA GLU A 62 2.48 23.01 28.90
C GLU A 62 1.37 22.04 28.47
N ARG A 63 0.45 21.77 29.39
CA ARG A 63 -0.73 20.96 29.11
C ARG A 63 -1.87 21.84 28.65
N ASP A 64 -2.55 21.42 27.59
CA ASP A 64 -3.78 22.07 27.13
C ASP A 64 -4.93 21.86 28.15
N THR A 65 -6.10 22.42 27.84
CA THR A 65 -7.31 22.27 28.67
C THR A 65 -7.81 20.83 28.77
N ARG A 66 -7.31 19.92 27.93
CA ARG A 66 -7.61 18.48 27.94
C ARG A 66 -6.53 17.67 28.67
N GLY A 67 -5.47 18.32 29.15
CA GLY A 67 -4.35 17.69 29.84
C GLY A 67 -3.27 17.12 28.93
N ALA A 68 -3.35 17.34 27.62
CA ALA A 68 -2.39 16.88 26.62
C ALA A 68 -1.21 17.86 26.50
N GLU A 69 0.01 17.34 26.40
CA GLU A 69 1.22 18.17 26.30
C GLU A 69 1.34 18.79 24.90
N ILE A 70 1.62 20.10 24.85
CA ILE A 70 1.82 20.84 23.61
C ILE A 70 3.25 20.63 23.10
N ARG A 71 3.38 19.92 21.97
CA ARG A 71 4.69 19.53 21.41
C ARG A 71 5.24 20.49 20.38
N GLU A 72 4.38 21.14 19.61
CA GLU A 72 4.78 22.08 18.56
C GLU A 72 3.67 23.11 18.38
N VAL A 73 4.02 24.39 18.26
CA VAL A 73 3.08 25.44 17.89
C VAL A 73 3.27 25.73 16.41
N HIS A 74 2.23 25.51 15.61
CA HIS A 74 2.30 25.71 14.16
C HIS A 74 1.96 27.16 13.80
N TRP A 75 0.93 27.74 14.43
CA TRP A 75 0.47 29.11 14.18
C TRP A 75 0.12 29.78 15.50
N CYS A 76 0.48 31.05 15.65
CA CYS A 76 0.20 31.85 16.85
C CYS A 76 -0.16 33.27 16.42
N LEU A 77 -1.44 33.62 16.48
CA LEU A 77 -1.99 34.93 16.15
C LEU A 77 -2.62 35.56 17.41
N PRO A 78 -2.81 36.89 17.47
CA PRO A 78 -3.48 37.57 18.58
C PRO A 78 -4.79 36.89 19.02
N GLU A 79 -5.56 36.39 18.06
CA GLU A 79 -6.91 35.89 18.26
C GLU A 79 -7.01 34.38 18.43
N PHE A 80 -5.98 33.60 18.07
CA PHE A 80 -6.01 32.14 18.20
C PHE A 80 -4.61 31.51 18.09
N MET A 81 -4.50 30.24 18.50
CA MET A 81 -3.28 29.45 18.36
C MET A 81 -3.60 28.07 17.82
N VAL A 82 -2.82 27.56 16.86
CA VAL A 82 -2.91 26.18 16.35
C VAL A 82 -1.64 25.44 16.70
N TYR A 83 -1.78 24.30 17.36
CA TYR A 83 -0.67 23.53 17.93
C TYR A 83 -0.88 22.03 17.77
N ARG A 84 0.20 21.26 17.94
CA ARG A 84 0.24 19.80 17.89
C ARG A 84 0.42 19.24 19.29
N CYS A 85 -0.38 18.22 19.61
CA CYS A 85 -0.22 17.33 20.75
C CYS A 85 0.07 15.89 20.27
N ASP A 86 0.11 14.95 21.21
CA ASP A 86 0.18 13.51 20.90
C ASP A 86 -1.01 13.04 20.05
N ASP A 87 -2.21 13.51 20.38
CA ASP A 87 -3.45 13.05 19.75
C ASP A 87 -3.71 13.69 18.37
N GLY A 88 -3.03 14.79 18.02
CA GLY A 88 -3.27 15.48 16.75
C GLY A 88 -3.04 16.99 16.79
N VAL A 89 -3.67 17.69 15.86
CA VAL A 89 -3.59 19.15 15.73
C VAL A 89 -4.85 19.78 16.31
N PHE A 90 -4.66 20.74 17.22
CA PHE A 90 -5.72 21.42 17.96
C PHE A 90 -5.61 22.93 17.83
N ALA A 91 -6.72 23.61 18.11
CA ALA A 91 -6.79 25.06 18.15
C ALA A 91 -7.20 25.55 19.54
N CYS A 92 -6.57 26.62 19.99
CA CYS A 92 -6.99 27.46 21.10
C CYS A 92 -7.64 28.72 20.53
N PHE A 93 -8.86 29.02 20.97
CA PHE A 93 -9.67 30.13 20.46
C PHE A 93 -9.38 31.43 21.20
N SER A 94 -9.95 32.53 20.71
CA SER A 94 -9.87 33.85 21.34
C SER A 94 -10.50 33.85 22.74
N ASP A 95 -10.02 34.73 23.62
CA ASP A 95 -10.67 35.01 24.90
C ASP A 95 -11.95 35.84 24.75
N ASP A 96 -12.08 36.57 23.63
CA ASP A 96 -13.31 37.32 23.33
C ASP A 96 -14.45 36.34 22.96
N PRO A 97 -15.56 36.32 23.72
CA PRO A 97 -16.63 35.33 23.53
C PRO A 97 -17.31 35.40 22.16
N GLU A 98 -17.36 36.57 21.53
CA GLU A 98 -17.99 36.71 20.20
C GLU A 98 -17.09 36.16 19.09
N THR A 99 -15.81 36.52 19.11
CA THR A 99 -14.79 35.99 18.21
C THR A 99 -14.64 34.47 18.39
N ALA A 100 -14.57 34.00 19.64
CA ALA A 100 -14.46 32.58 19.97
C ALA A 100 -15.64 31.76 19.44
N ARG A 101 -16.88 32.27 19.53
CA ARG A 101 -18.07 31.60 18.97
C ARG A 101 -17.99 31.48 17.45
N THR A 102 -17.49 32.51 16.77
CA THR A 102 -17.32 32.51 15.31
C THR A 102 -16.25 31.51 14.89
N GLN A 103 -15.09 31.55 15.54
CA GLN A 103 -14.00 30.61 15.34
C GLN A 103 -14.42 29.16 15.60
N LEU A 104 -15.13 28.91 16.71
CA LEU A 104 -15.65 27.59 17.06
C LEU A 104 -16.62 27.08 15.99
N LYS A 105 -17.53 27.92 15.50
CA LYS A 105 -18.46 27.54 14.41
C LYS A 105 -17.70 27.16 13.14
N SER A 106 -16.69 27.94 12.75
CA SER A 106 -15.83 27.63 11.60
C SER A 106 -15.07 26.32 11.80
N TYR A 107 -14.47 26.12 12.97
CA TYR A 107 -13.73 24.89 13.31
C TYR A 107 -14.63 23.64 13.30
N LEU A 108 -15.81 23.71 13.92
CA LEU A 108 -16.78 22.61 13.93
C LEU A 108 -17.24 22.23 12.51
N SER A 109 -17.30 23.19 11.59
CA SER A 109 -17.63 22.93 10.20
C SER A 109 -16.58 22.09 9.44
N LEU A 110 -15.35 21.98 9.98
CA LEU A 110 -14.28 21.12 9.47
C LEU A 110 -14.29 19.73 10.11
N GLY A 111 -15.09 19.51 11.16
CA GLY A 111 -14.99 18.33 12.02
C GLY A 111 -15.08 16.99 11.27
N VAL A 112 -15.95 16.90 10.24
CA VAL A 112 -16.08 15.70 9.40
C VAL A 112 -14.79 15.41 8.63
N SER A 113 -14.24 16.41 7.94
CA SER A 113 -13.00 16.25 7.16
C SER A 113 -11.80 15.94 8.05
N LEU A 114 -11.70 16.57 9.22
CA LEU A 114 -10.65 16.29 10.20
C LEU A 114 -10.75 14.86 10.74
N ALA A 115 -11.96 14.38 11.06
CA ALA A 115 -12.17 13.01 11.52
C ALA A 115 -11.83 11.96 10.46
N GLU A 116 -12.12 12.23 9.18
CA GLU A 116 -11.75 11.34 8.08
C GLU A 116 -10.24 11.28 7.85
N ILE A 117 -9.54 12.42 7.91
CA ILE A 117 -8.07 12.46 7.82
C ILE A 117 -7.46 11.72 9.00
N GLU A 118 -7.98 11.92 10.20
CA GLU A 118 -7.54 11.23 11.40
C GLU A 118 -7.76 9.71 11.30
N HIS A 119 -8.90 9.28 10.76
CA HIS A 119 -9.15 7.87 10.48
C HIS A 119 -8.15 7.29 9.47
N LEU A 120 -7.87 8.01 8.37
CA LEU A 120 -6.87 7.61 7.38
C LEU A 120 -5.45 7.56 7.97
N ARG A 121 -5.14 8.43 8.92
CA ARG A 121 -3.90 8.44 9.70
C ARG A 121 -3.79 7.21 10.60
N GLY A 122 -4.85 6.91 11.35
CA GLY A 122 -4.91 5.71 12.19
C GLY A 122 -4.68 4.42 11.40
N LEU A 123 -5.29 4.30 10.22
CA LEU A 123 -5.06 3.14 9.33
C LEU A 123 -3.58 2.98 8.91
N TRP A 124 -2.89 4.09 8.68
CA TRP A 124 -1.47 4.09 8.35
C TRP A 124 -0.60 3.70 9.55
N ASP A 125 -0.93 4.21 10.73
CA ASP A 125 -0.18 3.96 11.96
C ASP A 125 -0.34 2.52 12.46
N ASP A 126 -1.56 1.99 12.42
CA ASP A 126 -1.87 0.61 12.83
C ASP A 126 -1.35 -0.42 11.81
N GLY A 127 -1.46 -0.11 10.50
CA GLY A 127 -0.98 -0.97 9.43
C GLY A 127 0.55 -1.11 9.38
N LEU A 128 1.28 -0.19 10.02
CA LEU A 128 2.73 -0.13 10.05
C LEU A 128 3.37 -0.93 11.18
N ASP A 129 2.61 -1.49 12.12
CA ASP A 129 3.20 -2.32 13.18
C ASP A 129 3.54 -3.73 12.65
N PHE A 130 4.31 -3.78 11.55
CA PHE A 130 5.10 -4.94 11.07
C PHE A 130 6.16 -5.40 12.09
N ARG A 131 6.11 -4.86 13.30
CA ARG A 131 6.97 -5.18 14.44
C ARG A 131 6.89 -6.66 14.83
N TRP A 132 5.76 -7.33 14.59
CA TRP A 132 5.64 -8.79 14.75
C TRP A 132 6.38 -9.59 13.66
N TRP A 133 6.64 -8.99 12.49
CA TRP A 133 7.23 -9.66 11.34
C TRP A 133 8.74 -9.48 11.21
N ASN A 134 9.32 -8.50 11.90
CA ASN A 134 10.76 -8.33 11.92
C ASN A 134 11.32 -8.61 13.33
N PRO A 135 11.45 -9.89 13.72
CA PRO A 135 12.07 -10.31 14.98
C PRO A 135 13.53 -9.83 15.12
N PHE A 136 14.15 -9.32 14.05
CA PHE A 136 15.51 -8.80 14.04
C PHE A 136 15.62 -7.25 14.11
N SER A 137 14.51 -6.55 14.36
CA SER A 137 14.44 -5.07 14.30
C SER A 137 14.92 -4.33 15.55
N TRP A 138 15.78 -4.92 16.38
CA TRP A 138 16.29 -4.30 17.61
C TRP A 138 17.10 -3.00 17.41
N LYS A 139 17.43 -2.59 16.18
CA LYS A 139 18.24 -1.39 15.90
C LYS A 139 17.84 -0.63 14.64
N GLN A 140 16.59 -0.22 14.48
CA GLN A 140 16.19 0.65 13.35
C GLN A 140 15.70 2.03 13.82
N PRO A 141 16.62 2.99 14.07
CA PRO A 141 16.26 4.40 14.31
C PRO A 141 15.80 5.14 13.04
N VAL A 142 16.09 4.63 11.84
CA VAL A 142 15.88 5.35 10.57
C VAL A 142 14.41 5.41 10.15
N SER A 143 13.62 4.36 10.44
CA SER A 143 12.19 4.33 10.10
C SER A 143 11.38 5.33 10.93
N LYS A 144 11.72 5.49 12.21
CA LYS A 144 11.09 6.47 13.10
C LYS A 144 11.28 7.90 12.58
N ARG A 145 12.48 8.24 12.12
CA ARG A 145 12.78 9.59 11.62
C ARG A 145 11.98 9.94 10.37
N ARG A 146 11.86 9.01 9.40
CA ARG A 146 11.05 9.23 8.20
C ARG A 146 9.57 9.36 8.53
N LYS A 147 9.06 8.51 9.43
CA LYS A 147 7.68 8.58 9.91
C LYS A 147 7.40 9.93 10.57
N GLN A 148 8.27 10.36 11.48
CA GLN A 148 8.19 11.66 12.14
C GLN A 148 8.22 12.83 11.14
N ILE A 149 9.11 12.83 10.15
CA ILE A 149 9.17 13.89 9.13
C ILE A 149 7.87 13.95 8.33
N SER A 150 7.37 12.80 7.90
CA SER A 150 6.08 12.70 7.19
C SER A 150 4.95 13.24 8.06
N GLU A 151 4.81 12.76 9.30
CA GLU A 151 3.79 13.25 10.24
C GLU A 151 3.87 14.76 10.48
N LEU A 152 5.08 15.31 10.62
CA LEU A 152 5.29 16.75 10.81
C LEU A 152 4.82 17.57 9.62
N ALA A 153 5.15 17.16 8.40
CA ALA A 153 4.68 17.83 7.19
C ALA A 153 3.15 17.84 7.11
N HIS A 154 2.51 16.73 7.43
CA HIS A 154 1.06 16.61 7.39
C HIS A 154 0.36 17.43 8.48
N ASN A 155 0.86 17.38 9.70
CA ASN A 155 0.31 18.18 10.79
C ASN A 155 0.40 19.69 10.49
N ARG A 156 1.44 20.12 9.77
CA ARG A 156 1.57 21.51 9.30
C ARG A 156 0.51 21.88 8.25
N GLU A 157 0.22 20.99 7.31
CA GLU A 157 -0.83 21.21 6.30
C GLU A 157 -2.23 21.27 6.94
N VAL A 158 -2.52 20.34 7.87
CA VAL A 158 -3.77 20.36 8.65
C VAL A 158 -3.86 21.65 9.47
N ALA A 159 -2.78 22.04 10.16
CA ALA A 159 -2.74 23.26 10.95
C ALA A 159 -2.97 24.51 10.09
N ARG A 160 -2.41 24.57 8.88
CA ARG A 160 -2.65 25.66 7.93
C ARG A 160 -4.13 25.75 7.54
N CYS A 161 -4.76 24.62 7.21
CA CYS A 161 -6.19 24.62 6.88
C CYS A 161 -7.05 25.06 8.06
N ILE A 162 -6.74 24.59 9.28
CA ILE A 162 -7.42 25.03 10.51
C ILE A 162 -7.25 26.54 10.68
N ALA A 163 -6.03 27.06 10.57
CA ALA A 163 -5.77 28.50 10.71
C ALA A 163 -6.55 29.34 9.68
N GLN A 164 -6.61 28.91 8.41
CA GLN A 164 -7.41 29.59 7.37
C GLN A 164 -8.90 29.66 7.72
N ALA A 165 -9.47 28.57 8.26
CA ALA A 165 -10.86 28.58 8.70
C ALA A 165 -11.11 29.49 9.91
N LEU A 166 -10.14 29.58 10.84
CA LEU A 166 -10.22 30.46 12.01
C LEU A 166 -10.10 31.94 11.63
N ILE A 167 -9.39 32.27 10.55
CA ILE A 167 -9.34 33.62 9.95
C ILE A 167 -10.68 33.98 9.28
N GLY A 168 -11.44 32.99 8.82
CA GLY A 168 -12.76 33.17 8.21
C GLY A 168 -12.89 32.57 6.81
N ASP A 169 -11.81 32.08 6.21
CA ASP A 169 -11.85 31.40 4.91
C ASP A 169 -12.14 29.91 5.05
N VAL A 170 -13.39 29.61 5.38
CA VAL A 170 -13.87 28.23 5.57
C VAL A 170 -13.92 27.48 4.24
N ALA A 171 -14.15 28.17 3.12
CA ALA A 171 -14.26 27.55 1.81
C ALA A 171 -12.90 27.03 1.32
N GLU A 172 -11.85 27.86 1.39
CA GLU A 172 -10.49 27.46 1.03
C GLU A 172 -9.98 26.36 1.96
N SER A 173 -10.23 26.49 3.26
CA SER A 173 -9.86 25.47 4.26
C SER A 173 -10.46 24.09 3.95
N LYS A 174 -11.75 24.03 3.59
CA LYS A 174 -12.41 22.77 3.22
C LYS A 174 -11.83 22.17 1.95
N ALA A 175 -11.53 23.00 0.95
CA ALA A 175 -10.87 22.56 -0.29
C ALA A 175 -9.45 22.03 -0.01
N GLY A 176 -8.71 22.68 0.88
CA GLY A 176 -7.38 22.24 1.33
C GLY A 176 -7.44 20.87 2.03
N LEU A 177 -8.38 20.69 2.96
CA LEU A 177 -8.58 19.41 3.65
C LEU A 177 -9.06 18.30 2.71
N SER A 178 -9.93 18.59 1.73
CA SER A 178 -10.35 17.57 0.75
C SER A 178 -9.19 17.15 -0.14
N ALA A 179 -8.37 18.09 -0.61
CA ALA A 179 -7.17 17.76 -1.39
C ALA A 179 -6.18 16.93 -0.56
N LEU A 180 -5.98 17.27 0.72
CA LEU A 180 -5.14 16.50 1.63
C LEU A 180 -5.67 15.08 1.84
N ARG A 181 -6.99 14.94 2.05
CA ARG A 181 -7.67 13.64 2.17
C ARG A 181 -7.43 12.78 0.92
N GLU A 182 -7.56 13.35 -0.27
CA GLU A 182 -7.36 12.62 -1.53
C GLU A 182 -5.92 12.13 -1.69
N ARG A 183 -4.93 12.97 -1.36
CA ARG A 183 -3.51 12.58 -1.36
C ARG A 183 -3.26 11.40 -0.41
N TRP A 184 -3.78 11.47 0.80
CA TRP A 184 -3.66 10.39 1.80
C TRP A 184 -4.34 9.11 1.36
N ALA A 185 -5.57 9.22 0.85
CA ALA A 185 -6.28 8.06 0.33
C ALA A 185 -5.52 7.40 -0.82
N ALA A 186 -4.91 8.19 -1.72
CA ALA A 186 -4.06 7.67 -2.79
C ALA A 186 -2.80 6.98 -2.26
N GLN A 187 -2.11 7.59 -1.29
CA GLN A 187 -0.93 7.01 -0.66
C GLN A 187 -1.25 5.70 0.07
N ASN A 188 -2.33 5.66 0.84
CA ASN A 188 -2.82 4.46 1.52
C ASN A 188 -3.12 3.34 0.51
N ARG A 189 -3.81 3.64 -0.59
CA ARG A 189 -4.07 2.65 -1.65
C ARG A 189 -2.78 2.09 -2.26
N ASN A 190 -1.81 2.95 -2.56
CA ASN A 190 -0.52 2.52 -3.11
C ASN A 190 0.27 1.65 -2.13
N TRP A 191 0.24 2.01 -0.85
CA TRP A 191 0.86 1.22 0.21
C TRP A 191 0.22 -0.16 0.36
N MET A 192 -1.11 -0.23 0.39
CA MET A 192 -1.81 -1.50 0.53
C MET A 192 -1.55 -2.45 -0.65
N ARG A 193 -1.37 -1.91 -1.86
CA ARG A 193 -0.91 -2.68 -3.03
C ARG A 193 0.47 -3.30 -2.81
N VAL A 194 1.41 -2.53 -2.25
CA VAL A 194 2.77 -3.00 -1.94
C VAL A 194 2.74 -4.08 -0.88
N VAL A 195 1.96 -3.88 0.19
CA VAL A 195 1.77 -4.88 1.26
C VAL A 195 1.17 -6.17 0.69
N HIS A 196 0.14 -6.07 -0.15
CA HIS A 196 -0.45 -7.22 -0.82
C HIS A 196 0.57 -7.97 -1.69
N LEU A 197 1.39 -7.26 -2.47
CA LEU A 197 2.47 -7.86 -3.26
C LEU A 197 3.47 -8.61 -2.38
N MET A 198 3.90 -8.00 -1.26
CA MET A 198 4.84 -8.62 -0.32
C MET A 198 4.29 -9.91 0.29
N VAL A 199 3.01 -9.91 0.68
CA VAL A 199 2.33 -11.11 1.19
C VAL A 199 2.32 -12.22 0.14
N ASN A 200 2.01 -11.91 -1.12
CA ASN A 200 2.03 -12.90 -2.21
C ASN A 200 3.44 -13.47 -2.44
N ILE A 201 4.48 -12.62 -2.48
CA ILE A 201 5.86 -13.07 -2.65
C ILE A 201 6.24 -14.07 -1.54
N LEU A 202 5.86 -13.77 -0.29
CA LEU A 202 6.21 -14.62 0.84
C LEU A 202 5.41 -15.93 0.87
N LEU A 203 4.15 -15.89 0.43
CA LEU A 203 3.36 -17.11 0.28
C LEU A 203 3.94 -18.03 -0.82
N VAL A 204 4.38 -17.45 -1.93
CA VAL A 204 5.04 -18.21 -3.01
C VAL A 204 6.37 -18.77 -2.54
N LEU A 205 7.17 -17.99 -1.81
CA LEU A 205 8.40 -18.47 -1.20
C LEU A 205 8.13 -19.64 -0.24
N PHE A 206 7.09 -19.55 0.58
CA PHE A 206 6.66 -20.63 1.46
C PHE A 206 6.31 -21.90 0.67
N VAL A 207 5.51 -21.79 -0.40
CA VAL A 207 5.18 -22.91 -1.28
C VAL A 207 6.43 -23.52 -1.92
N VAL A 208 7.36 -22.69 -2.41
CA VAL A 208 8.62 -23.17 -3.02
C VAL A 208 9.46 -23.94 -1.99
N ILE A 209 9.65 -23.40 -0.79
CA ILE A 209 10.39 -24.06 0.28
C ILE A 209 9.70 -25.39 0.65
N PHE A 210 8.37 -25.38 0.78
CA PHE A 210 7.59 -26.59 1.07
C PHE A 210 7.72 -27.66 -0.03
N CYS A 211 7.69 -27.28 -1.30
CA CYS A 211 7.93 -28.20 -2.40
C CYS A 211 9.37 -28.75 -2.39
N LEU A 212 10.37 -27.92 -2.12
CA LEU A 212 11.77 -28.35 -2.01
C LEU A 212 12.01 -29.32 -0.84
N THR A 213 11.33 -29.14 0.29
CA THR A 213 11.41 -30.10 1.41
C THR A 213 10.77 -31.44 1.06
N LEU A 214 9.65 -31.44 0.33
CA LEU A 214 9.04 -32.67 -0.18
C LEU A 214 9.94 -33.42 -1.16
N VAL A 215 10.58 -32.71 -2.11
CA VAL A 215 11.54 -33.31 -3.06
C VAL A 215 12.70 -33.98 -2.31
N ARG A 216 13.21 -33.35 -1.26
CA ARG A 216 14.32 -33.89 -0.47
C ARG A 216 13.95 -35.17 0.29
N SER A 217 12.69 -35.31 0.69
CA SER A 217 12.25 -36.41 1.56
C SER A 217 12.05 -37.74 0.82
N ASN A 218 12.30 -37.81 -0.51
CA ASN A 218 12.07 -39.01 -1.33
C ASN A 218 10.68 -39.63 -1.12
N TYR A 219 9.66 -38.80 -0.85
CA TYR A 219 8.29 -39.28 -0.71
C TYR A 219 7.85 -39.91 -2.04
N VAL A 220 7.63 -41.22 -2.02
CA VAL A 220 6.95 -41.92 -3.11
C VAL A 220 5.45 -41.65 -2.91
N SER A 221 4.83 -40.97 -3.87
CA SER A 221 3.40 -40.70 -3.78
C SER A 221 2.62 -42.02 -3.86
N ALA A 222 1.56 -42.16 -3.06
CA ALA A 222 0.71 -43.36 -3.08
C ALA A 222 0.06 -43.62 -4.44
N PHE A 223 -0.04 -42.59 -5.27
CA PHE A 223 -0.68 -42.62 -6.59
C PHE A 223 0.28 -42.98 -7.73
N GLY A 224 1.54 -43.34 -7.44
CA GLY A 224 2.52 -43.69 -8.47
C GLY A 224 3.02 -42.50 -9.31
N PHE A 225 2.64 -41.26 -8.93
CA PHE A 225 3.16 -40.06 -9.58
C PHE A 225 4.59 -39.76 -9.13
N ASN A 226 5.39 -39.27 -10.07
CA ASN A 226 6.73 -38.80 -9.81
C ASN A 226 6.65 -37.49 -8.99
N ALA A 227 6.88 -37.59 -7.67
CA ALA A 227 6.75 -36.46 -6.76
C ALA A 227 7.60 -35.24 -7.18
N LYS A 228 8.72 -35.47 -7.88
CA LYS A 228 9.59 -34.41 -8.41
C LYS A 228 8.91 -33.57 -9.48
N GLU A 229 8.17 -34.19 -10.40
CA GLU A 229 7.45 -33.48 -11.47
C GLU A 229 6.24 -32.72 -10.91
N MET A 230 5.49 -33.36 -10.01
CA MET A 230 4.33 -32.73 -9.38
C MET A 230 4.72 -31.51 -8.54
N THR A 231 5.81 -31.60 -7.76
CA THR A 231 6.34 -30.46 -6.99
C THR A 231 6.89 -29.38 -7.91
N LEU A 232 7.56 -29.74 -9.02
CA LEU A 232 7.99 -28.78 -10.04
C LEU A 232 6.80 -28.02 -10.64
N ALA A 233 5.76 -28.73 -11.07
CA ALA A 233 4.53 -28.13 -11.60
C ALA A 233 3.87 -27.20 -10.58
N SER A 234 3.81 -27.61 -9.30
CA SER A 234 3.25 -26.80 -8.22
C SER A 234 4.04 -25.51 -7.97
N MET A 235 5.38 -25.59 -7.93
CA MET A 235 6.25 -24.41 -7.78
C MET A 235 6.06 -23.44 -8.94
N MET A 236 6.05 -23.96 -10.17
CA MET A 236 5.89 -23.17 -11.38
C MET A 236 4.49 -22.55 -11.49
N GLY A 237 3.45 -23.26 -11.06
CA GLY A 237 2.09 -22.73 -10.94
C GLY A 237 1.99 -21.59 -9.93
N ALA A 238 2.64 -21.71 -8.77
CA ALA A 238 2.69 -20.63 -7.78
C ALA A 238 3.41 -19.38 -8.31
N VAL A 239 4.51 -19.56 -9.06
CA VAL A 239 5.21 -18.45 -9.72
C VAL A 239 4.33 -17.79 -10.79
N GLY A 240 3.63 -18.58 -11.61
CA GLY A 240 2.64 -18.06 -12.58
C GLY A 240 1.54 -17.24 -11.90
N ALA A 241 1.04 -17.73 -10.76
CA ALA A 241 0.04 -17.03 -9.95
C ALA A 241 0.57 -15.70 -9.38
N LEU A 242 1.86 -15.64 -8.99
CA LEU A 242 2.52 -14.41 -8.55
C LEU A 242 2.57 -13.37 -9.67
N PHE A 243 2.96 -13.76 -10.88
CA PHE A 243 2.96 -12.86 -12.04
C PHE A 243 1.54 -12.36 -12.36
N SER A 244 0.55 -13.25 -12.33
CA SER A 244 -0.87 -12.93 -12.50
C SER A 244 -1.35 -11.90 -11.47
N THR A 245 -0.89 -12.03 -10.23
CA THR A 245 -1.23 -11.09 -9.16
C THR A 245 -0.54 -9.75 -9.34
N THR A 246 0.74 -9.75 -9.71
CA THR A 246 1.54 -8.56 -10.02
C THR A 246 0.93 -7.73 -11.15
N VAL A 247 0.50 -8.37 -12.25
CA VAL A 247 -0.12 -7.66 -13.38
C VAL A 247 -1.46 -7.02 -12.96
N GLY A 248 -2.29 -7.72 -12.18
CA GLY A 248 -3.59 -7.19 -11.78
C GLY A 248 -3.57 -6.27 -10.55
N LEU A 249 -2.42 -6.05 -9.92
CA LEU A 249 -2.28 -5.13 -8.77
C LEU A 249 -2.66 -3.68 -9.15
N ARG A 250 -2.42 -3.27 -10.41
CA ARG A 250 -2.80 -1.94 -10.91
C ARG A 250 -4.31 -1.72 -10.93
N ASN A 251 -5.06 -2.77 -11.26
CA ASN A 251 -6.52 -2.72 -11.42
C ASN A 251 -7.27 -3.09 -10.14
N MET A 252 -6.56 -3.46 -9.07
CA MET A 252 -7.18 -3.84 -7.82
C MET A 252 -7.68 -2.59 -7.09
N ALA A 253 -9.00 -2.49 -6.94
CA ALA A 253 -9.64 -1.58 -6.00
C ALA A 253 -9.42 -2.14 -4.60
N VAL A 254 -8.38 -1.64 -3.93
CA VAL A 254 -8.06 -2.04 -2.56
C VAL A 254 -8.76 -1.07 -1.62
N ASP A 255 -9.71 -1.59 -0.86
CA ASP A 255 -10.34 -0.84 0.22
C ASP A 255 -9.36 -0.75 1.41
N PRO A 256 -8.89 0.46 1.77
CA PRO A 256 -7.93 0.63 2.86
C PRO A 256 -8.53 0.36 4.24
N SER A 257 -9.85 0.29 4.38
CA SER A 257 -10.53 0.03 5.65
C SER A 257 -10.56 -1.46 6.03
N VAL A 258 -10.21 -2.33 5.09
CA VAL A 258 -10.29 -3.78 5.27
C VAL A 258 -9.14 -4.29 6.14
N ARG A 259 -9.48 -5.18 7.08
CA ARG A 259 -8.48 -5.81 7.95
C ARG A 259 -7.45 -6.60 7.15
N MET A 260 -6.19 -6.53 7.59
CA MET A 260 -5.04 -7.26 7.02
C MET A 260 -5.28 -8.75 6.75
N ILE A 261 -6.06 -9.42 7.59
CA ILE A 261 -6.40 -10.85 7.42
C ILE A 261 -7.12 -11.13 6.10
N VAL A 262 -7.96 -10.20 5.65
CA VAL A 262 -8.71 -10.35 4.40
C VAL A 262 -7.76 -10.24 3.20
N HIS A 263 -6.78 -9.33 3.23
CA HIS A 263 -5.75 -9.27 2.20
C HIS A 263 -4.90 -10.54 2.13
N PHE A 264 -4.63 -11.16 3.28
CA PHE A 264 -3.93 -12.46 3.34
C PHE A 264 -4.77 -13.57 2.73
N VAL A 265 -6.06 -13.66 3.08
CA VAL A 265 -6.98 -14.67 2.52
C VAL A 265 -7.09 -14.52 1.00
N TYR A 266 -7.21 -13.29 0.49
CA TYR A 266 -7.25 -13.06 -0.96
C TYR A 266 -5.95 -13.45 -1.67
N ALA A 267 -4.78 -13.15 -1.08
CA ALA A 267 -3.50 -13.58 -1.61
C ALA A 267 -3.39 -15.12 -1.63
N LEU A 268 -3.74 -15.77 -0.51
CA LEU A 268 -3.70 -17.22 -0.37
C LEU A 268 -4.61 -17.93 -1.38
N GLN A 269 -5.87 -17.50 -1.48
CA GLN A 269 -6.83 -18.07 -2.43
C GLN A 269 -6.28 -18.03 -3.86
N ARG A 270 -5.65 -16.91 -4.23
CA ARG A 270 -5.10 -16.70 -5.57
C ARG A 270 -3.95 -17.64 -5.90
N ILE A 271 -3.00 -17.79 -4.98
CA ILE A 271 -1.89 -18.75 -5.18
C ILE A 271 -2.41 -20.19 -5.19
N MET A 272 -3.38 -20.53 -4.34
CA MET A 272 -4.00 -21.87 -4.32
C MET A 272 -4.65 -22.21 -5.67
N VAL A 273 -5.39 -21.28 -6.27
CA VAL A 273 -6.00 -21.48 -7.60
C VAL A 273 -4.94 -21.71 -8.67
N GLY A 274 -3.85 -20.92 -8.68
CA GLY A 274 -2.79 -21.12 -9.66
C GLY A 274 -2.01 -22.44 -9.49
N VAL A 275 -1.77 -22.87 -8.25
CA VAL A 275 -1.18 -24.19 -7.96
C VAL A 275 -2.10 -25.30 -8.42
N LEU A 276 -3.39 -25.24 -8.09
CA LEU A 276 -4.38 -26.23 -8.53
C LEU A 276 -4.50 -26.30 -10.05
N GLY A 277 -4.51 -25.14 -10.73
CA GLY A 277 -4.51 -25.08 -12.19
C GLY A 277 -3.30 -25.78 -12.81
N ALA A 278 -2.10 -25.55 -12.26
CA ALA A 278 -0.89 -26.25 -12.70
C ALA A 278 -0.94 -27.77 -12.41
N MET A 279 -1.51 -28.19 -11.28
CA MET A 279 -1.68 -29.61 -10.95
C MET A 279 -2.66 -30.31 -11.91
N VAL A 280 -3.80 -29.67 -12.21
CA VAL A 280 -4.77 -30.20 -13.18
C VAL A 280 -4.15 -30.32 -14.57
N LEU A 281 -3.39 -29.30 -15.00
CA LEU A 281 -2.67 -29.35 -16.27
C LEU A 281 -1.63 -30.50 -16.30
N TYR A 282 -0.87 -30.68 -15.22
CA TYR A 282 0.09 -31.79 -15.11
C TYR A 282 -0.60 -33.15 -15.24
N ILE A 283 -1.71 -33.36 -14.54
CA ILE A 283 -2.48 -34.62 -14.62
C ILE A 283 -3.02 -34.82 -16.03
N GLY A 284 -3.57 -33.77 -16.66
CA GLY A 284 -4.09 -33.86 -18.03
C GLY A 284 -3.01 -34.16 -19.08
N LEU A 285 -1.80 -33.62 -18.91
CA LEU A 285 -0.66 -33.91 -19.79
C LEU A 285 -0.19 -35.36 -19.59
N ARG A 286 -0.11 -35.81 -18.34
CA ARG A 286 0.29 -37.18 -18.02
C ARG A 286 -0.73 -38.21 -18.47
N ALA A 287 -2.01 -37.86 -18.47
CA ALA A 287 -3.10 -38.69 -18.96
C ALA A 287 -3.21 -38.71 -20.50
N GLY A 288 -2.44 -37.90 -21.24
CA GLY A 288 -2.51 -37.80 -22.70
C GLY A 288 -3.71 -37.01 -23.25
N VAL A 289 -4.71 -36.71 -22.41
CA VAL A 289 -5.98 -36.03 -22.79
C VAL A 289 -5.73 -34.67 -23.46
N LEU A 290 -4.76 -33.90 -22.97
CA LEU A 290 -4.45 -32.58 -23.54
C LEU A 290 -3.81 -32.65 -24.92
N PHE A 291 -3.02 -33.69 -25.20
CA PHE A 291 -2.41 -33.87 -26.53
C PHE A 291 -3.47 -34.26 -27.57
N GLU A 292 -4.39 -35.16 -27.20
CA GLU A 292 -5.52 -35.53 -28.05
C GLU A 292 -6.42 -34.32 -28.38
N LEU A 293 -6.65 -33.43 -27.41
CA LEU A 293 -7.49 -32.25 -27.59
C LEU A 293 -6.82 -31.17 -28.47
N MET A 294 -5.52 -30.92 -28.31
CA MET A 294 -4.83 -29.84 -29.04
C MET A 294 -4.43 -30.25 -30.47
N ALA A 295 -4.23 -31.54 -30.73
CA ALA A 295 -3.81 -32.04 -32.03
C ALA A 295 -4.59 -33.31 -32.44
N PRO A 296 -5.92 -33.22 -32.65
CA PRO A 296 -6.71 -34.35 -33.11
C PRO A 296 -6.22 -34.76 -34.51
N GLY A 297 -5.52 -35.89 -34.59
CA GLY A 297 -5.02 -36.46 -35.86
C GLY A 297 -3.51 -36.69 -35.96
N LEU A 298 -2.71 -36.24 -34.99
CA LEU A 298 -1.29 -36.60 -34.89
C LEU A 298 -1.12 -37.95 -34.15
N GLN A 299 -1.76 -39.01 -34.67
CA GLN A 299 -1.72 -40.36 -34.08
C GLN A 299 -0.36 -41.07 -34.22
N GLU A 300 0.57 -40.51 -34.99
CA GLU A 300 1.93 -41.07 -35.17
C GLU A 300 3.03 -40.25 -34.48
N ALA A 301 2.69 -39.29 -33.61
CA ALA A 301 3.70 -38.74 -32.72
C ALA A 301 4.10 -39.85 -31.74
N GLU A 302 5.27 -40.46 -31.99
CA GLU A 302 5.80 -41.53 -31.14
C GLU A 302 5.61 -41.18 -29.66
N PRO A 303 5.13 -42.14 -28.84
CA PRO A 303 4.94 -41.92 -27.42
C PRO A 303 6.26 -41.41 -26.86
N ILE A 304 6.23 -40.15 -26.41
CA ILE A 304 7.40 -39.36 -26.07
C ILE A 304 8.33 -40.23 -25.22
N GLY A 305 9.41 -40.69 -25.86
CA GLY A 305 10.35 -41.63 -25.27
C GLY A 305 11.12 -40.96 -24.14
N PRO A 306 11.67 -41.72 -23.19
CA PRO A 306 12.30 -41.24 -21.96
C PRO A 306 13.63 -40.47 -22.16
N SER A 307 13.87 -39.83 -23.30
CA SER A 307 14.91 -38.82 -23.47
C SER A 307 14.43 -37.50 -22.85
N GLN A 308 14.84 -37.30 -21.59
CA GLN A 308 13.99 -36.95 -20.46
C GLN A 308 13.98 -35.46 -20.04
N ASP A 309 14.71 -34.60 -20.76
CA ASP A 309 14.98 -33.23 -20.31
C ASP A 309 14.09 -32.17 -20.96
N PHE A 310 13.74 -32.30 -22.24
CA PHE A 310 12.89 -31.32 -22.95
C PHE A 310 11.47 -31.26 -22.36
N GLU A 311 10.94 -32.40 -21.91
CA GLU A 311 9.63 -32.51 -21.28
C GLU A 311 9.50 -31.68 -19.99
N ARG A 312 10.58 -31.59 -19.19
CA ARG A 312 10.54 -30.90 -17.89
C ARG A 312 10.43 -29.39 -18.06
N TYR A 313 11.16 -28.83 -19.02
CA TYR A 313 11.09 -27.39 -19.31
C TYR A 313 9.73 -27.02 -19.91
N TRP A 314 9.20 -27.85 -20.80
CA TRP A 314 7.87 -27.64 -21.36
C TRP A 314 6.78 -27.72 -20.28
N LEU A 315 6.84 -28.73 -19.41
CA LEU A 315 5.93 -28.86 -18.29
C LEU A 315 6.00 -27.65 -17.35
N ALA A 316 7.20 -27.18 -17.03
CA ALA A 316 7.41 -26.00 -16.19
C ALA A 316 6.77 -24.76 -16.84
N PHE A 317 7.04 -24.52 -18.12
CA PHE A 317 6.45 -23.41 -18.88
C PHE A 317 4.93 -23.48 -18.92
N ALA A 318 4.37 -24.64 -19.26
CA ALA A 318 2.93 -24.86 -19.32
C ALA A 318 2.27 -24.67 -17.94
N SER A 319 2.94 -25.09 -16.86
CA SER A 319 2.48 -24.88 -15.48
C SER A 319 2.47 -23.41 -15.06
N ILE A 320 3.49 -22.63 -15.47
CA ILE A 320 3.50 -21.17 -15.29
C ILE A 320 2.29 -20.55 -16.01
N LEU A 321 2.05 -20.94 -17.27
CA LEU A 321 0.93 -20.43 -18.05
C LEU A 321 -0.42 -20.79 -17.42
N ALA A 322 -0.58 -22.02 -16.92
CA ALA A 322 -1.79 -22.43 -16.21
C ALA A 322 -2.02 -21.57 -14.95
N GLY A 323 -0.98 -21.35 -14.14
CA GLY A 323 -1.06 -20.46 -12.97
C GLY A 323 -1.36 -19.00 -13.34
N PHE A 324 -0.92 -18.56 -14.52
CA PHE A 324 -1.17 -17.22 -15.02
C PHE A 324 -2.59 -17.05 -15.62
N SER A 325 -3.18 -18.14 -16.13
CA SER A 325 -4.42 -18.12 -16.91
C SER A 325 -5.65 -17.57 -16.18
N GLU A 326 -5.70 -17.68 -14.84
CA GLU A 326 -6.82 -17.24 -14.00
C GLU A 326 -7.24 -15.78 -14.26
N ARG A 327 -6.28 -14.89 -14.54
CA ARG A 327 -6.58 -13.47 -14.86
C ARG A 327 -6.50 -13.15 -16.34
N LEU A 328 -5.72 -13.91 -17.11
CA LEU A 328 -5.65 -13.69 -18.55
C LEU A 328 -7.02 -13.87 -19.21
N VAL A 329 -7.72 -14.95 -18.88
CA VAL A 329 -8.99 -15.29 -19.55
C VAL A 329 -10.05 -14.21 -19.27
N PRO A 330 -10.33 -13.82 -18.00
CA PRO A 330 -11.28 -12.74 -17.73
C PRO A 330 -10.86 -11.40 -18.33
N ASN A 331 -9.57 -11.03 -18.28
CA ASN A 331 -9.11 -9.76 -18.84
C ASN A 331 -9.34 -9.71 -20.35
N MET A 332 -9.02 -10.78 -21.09
CA MET A 332 -9.27 -10.84 -22.54
C MET A 332 -10.76 -10.80 -22.89
N LEU A 333 -11.61 -11.46 -22.09
CA LEU A 333 -13.06 -11.43 -22.29
C LEU A 333 -13.65 -10.04 -22.00
N SER A 334 -13.18 -9.37 -20.95
CA SER A 334 -13.63 -8.01 -20.61
C SER A 334 -13.25 -6.98 -21.66
N SER A 335 -12.04 -7.06 -22.22
CA SER A 335 -11.59 -6.16 -23.30
C SER A 335 -12.43 -6.34 -24.56
N ARG A 336 -12.76 -7.58 -24.94
CA ARG A 336 -13.62 -7.85 -26.10
C ARG A 336 -15.06 -7.40 -25.88
N SER A 337 -15.58 -7.56 -24.67
CA SER A 337 -16.93 -7.11 -24.33
C SER A 337 -17.04 -5.57 -24.43
N ALA A 338 -16.03 -4.85 -23.92
CA ALA A 338 -15.97 -3.40 -24.02
C ALA A 338 -15.84 -2.89 -25.47
N GLU A 339 -15.14 -3.64 -26.35
CA GLU A 339 -15.03 -3.32 -27.77
C GLU A 339 -16.36 -3.54 -28.51
N VAL A 340 -17.09 -4.61 -28.20
CA VAL A 340 -18.43 -4.89 -28.75
C VAL A 340 -19.43 -3.81 -28.32
N ASP A 341 -19.42 -3.41 -27.06
CA ASP A 341 -20.30 -2.34 -26.55
C ASP A 341 -20.02 -0.99 -27.23
N GLN A 342 -18.74 -0.68 -27.51
CA GLN A 342 -18.38 0.52 -28.26
C GLN A 342 -18.85 0.46 -29.72
N ALA A 343 -18.72 -0.69 -30.37
CA ALA A 343 -19.17 -0.88 -31.75
C ALA A 343 -20.70 -0.70 -31.90
N ASP A 344 -21.48 -1.17 -30.93
CA ASP A 344 -22.95 -1.06 -30.94
C ASP A 344 -23.44 0.37 -30.59
N SER A 345 -22.65 1.12 -29.82
CA SER A 345 -22.90 2.55 -29.54
C SER A 345 -22.51 3.50 -30.68
N GLY A 346 -22.10 2.97 -31.83
CA GLY A 346 -21.77 3.74 -33.04
C GLY A 346 -22.87 4.76 -33.39
N PRO A 347 -22.49 5.90 -33.99
CA PRO A 347 -23.32 7.10 -34.04
C PRO A 347 -24.67 6.78 -34.65
N LYS A 348 -25.73 6.84 -33.82
CA LYS A 348 -27.08 7.02 -34.34
C LYS A 348 -27.01 8.29 -35.16
N SER A 349 -27.00 8.13 -36.47
CA SER A 349 -27.04 9.24 -37.40
C SER A 349 -28.32 10.00 -37.07
N ASP A 350 -28.16 11.14 -36.39
CA ASP A 350 -29.19 12.16 -36.24
C ASP A 350 -29.61 12.58 -37.64
N THR A 351 -30.54 11.82 -38.20
CA THR A 351 -31.23 12.12 -39.44
C THR A 351 -32.32 13.10 -39.04
N THR A 352 -31.92 14.35 -38.80
CA THR A 352 -32.84 15.47 -38.70
C THR A 352 -33.43 15.72 -40.08
N ALA A 353 -34.73 15.46 -40.19
CA ALA A 353 -35.58 15.82 -41.32
C ALA A 353 -36.00 17.29 -41.23
#